data_AF-A0A0R1HP15-F1
#
_entry.id   AF-A0A0R1HP15-F1
#
_cell.length_a   1.000
_cell.length_b   1.000
_cell.length_c   1.000
_cell.angle_alpha   90.00
_cell.angle_beta   90.00
_cell.angle_gamma   90.00
#
_symmetry.space_group_name_H-M   'P 1'
#
loop_
_entity.id
_entity.type
_entity.pdbx_description
1 polymer ?
#
loop_
_entity_poly.entity_id
_entity_poly.type
_entity_poly.pdbx_seq_one_letter_code
_entity_poly.pdbx_strand_id
1 'polypeptide(L)'
;MLRYYRKLFQMIHRLLQVRAVNLGWLLLMAILTTLHIMMLNAGWVAIKAVLAGLFTLGLPFEVTLIVTVLTGSASLVNQSDEILAQAWRSYRRNWFKLIGFEGLLLLVWLPFGGAGFTATVVNFIGLSGSWADQIVMHRVFWLSVIGLAYLSILGGFTWSSPRLLKQDHASEQQPSIKGLWAHLRLFFRPMVALWLPMLIVDELGVFFTHEWVVKMGQTSGRLTSMLILTVFVALTLLMLSAVLVAIIWESLGQPTFNPDFEKGDLLHTMAWFPTGLVVLLIGMFSFQAFHFGVTNPGVVSVAHRGTVNRNGVPNTIQSLKKTVQRHPSYVEIDVQETKDKQFVVLHNDTIAFKSGESKRPIRDFTLAQLQRVKRQDGGATAHLSSLREYLAVARANHQRVMVEIKVNPHDSADMARRFVRQYGRKIVAQQGLVHTMSYKTLTQLKTIDQELIVGYILPVNLFSIRNLPADFYSLQVIGLNQTFVQQAHSMGAPVFVWSPTRISQMQVMRVMGIDGIITDRLDRLEKMERRPPQSYYWAIVQEIVRQFI
;
A
#
# COMPACT_ATOMS: atom_id res chain seq x y z
N MET A 1 29.40 4.77 12.69
CA MET A 1 28.31 3.76 12.58
C MET A 1 28.58 2.50 13.40
N LEU A 2 29.70 1.79 13.24
CA LEU A 2 29.98 0.55 14.01
C LEU A 2 29.83 0.66 15.54
N ARG A 3 30.34 1.75 16.15
CA ARG A 3 30.18 1.99 17.59
C ARG A 3 28.72 2.13 18.03
N TYR A 4 27.87 2.71 17.19
CA TYR A 4 26.43 2.85 17.44
C TYR A 4 25.75 1.48 17.45
N TYR A 5 25.99 0.68 16.41
CA TYR A 5 25.46 -0.69 16.32
C TYR A 5 25.85 -1.53 17.53
N ARG A 6 27.13 -1.50 17.92
CA ARG A 6 27.62 -2.26 19.07
C ARG A 6 26.90 -1.87 20.36
N LYS A 7 26.74 -0.57 20.62
CA LYS A 7 26.01 -0.09 21.81
C LYS A 7 24.53 -0.47 21.77
N LEU A 8 23.87 -0.24 20.64
CA LEU A 8 22.45 -0.54 20.46
C LEU A 8 22.17 -2.04 20.65
N PHE A 9 22.94 -2.90 19.98
CA PHE A 9 22.78 -4.35 20.07
C PHE A 9 23.07 -4.86 21.48
N GLN A 10 24.13 -4.36 22.14
CA GLN A 10 24.42 -4.71 23.54
C GLN A 10 23.29 -4.29 24.48
N MET A 11 22.72 -3.09 24.28
CA MET A 11 21.59 -2.61 25.06
C MET A 11 20.35 -3.48 24.84
N ILE A 12 19.96 -3.74 23.59
CA ILE A 12 18.80 -4.60 23.26
C ILE A 12 18.99 -6.01 23.84
N HIS A 13 20.17 -6.61 23.67
CA HIS A 13 20.45 -7.95 24.19
C HIS A 13 20.27 -8.03 25.71
N ARG A 14 20.78 -7.04 26.45
CA ARG A 14 20.60 -6.97 27.91
C ARG A 14 19.17 -6.66 28.29
N LEU A 15 18.47 -5.82 27.53
CA LEU A 15 17.06 -5.50 27.78
C LEU A 15 16.19 -6.76 27.68
N LEU A 16 16.47 -7.64 26.72
CA LEU A 16 15.78 -8.93 26.56
C LEU A 16 16.06 -9.93 27.70
N GLN A 17 17.12 -9.72 28.49
CA GLN A 17 17.39 -10.51 29.70
C GLN A 17 16.53 -10.06 30.89
N VAL A 18 15.91 -8.88 30.80
CA VAL A 18 14.99 -8.39 31.83
C VAL A 18 13.64 -9.08 31.66
N ARG A 19 13.33 -9.98 32.60
CA ARG A 19 12.18 -10.88 32.52
C ARG A 19 10.85 -10.16 32.28
N ALA A 20 10.57 -9.10 33.04
CA ALA A 20 9.33 -8.34 32.93
C ALA A 20 9.15 -7.73 31.53
N VAL A 21 10.22 -7.15 30.97
CA VAL A 21 10.22 -6.55 29.63
C VAL A 21 10.02 -7.62 28.56
N ASN A 22 10.80 -8.70 28.61
CA ASN A 22 10.70 -9.75 27.60
C ASN A 22 9.32 -10.42 27.59
N LEU A 23 8.73 -10.70 28.76
CA LEU A 23 7.40 -11.29 28.86
C LEU A 23 6.30 -10.35 28.35
N GLY A 24 6.33 -9.07 28.76
CA GLY A 24 5.37 -8.06 28.30
C GLY A 24 5.43 -7.88 26.79
N TRP A 25 6.64 -7.80 26.23
CA TRP A 25 6.87 -7.70 24.80
C TRP A 25 6.35 -8.92 24.02
N LEU A 26 6.66 -10.15 24.48
CA LEU A 26 6.19 -11.38 23.82
C LEU A 26 4.66 -11.51 23.88
N LEU A 27 4.02 -11.05 24.96
CA LEU A 27 2.56 -11.01 25.06
C LEU A 27 1.96 -10.04 24.03
N LEU A 28 2.52 -8.84 23.89
CA LEU A 28 2.08 -7.87 22.87
C LEU A 28 2.26 -8.42 21.46
N MET A 29 3.37 -9.10 21.19
CA MET A 29 3.59 -9.76 19.89
C MET A 29 2.58 -10.88 19.66
N ALA A 30 2.28 -11.71 20.66
CA ALA A 30 1.26 -12.75 20.54
C ALA A 30 -0.13 -12.16 20.24
N ILE A 31 -0.51 -11.06 20.92
CA ILE A 31 -1.77 -10.32 20.66
C ILE A 31 -1.77 -9.79 19.22
N LEU A 32 -0.69 -9.15 18.78
CA LEU A 32 -0.57 -8.58 17.45
C LEU A 32 -0.64 -9.65 16.36
N THR A 33 0.09 -10.75 16.49
CA THR A 33 0.06 -11.87 15.53
C THR A 33 -1.31 -12.53 15.51
N THR A 34 -1.96 -12.70 16.67
CA THR A 34 -3.34 -13.21 16.74
C THR A 34 -4.31 -12.29 16.01
N LEU A 35 -4.19 -10.98 16.19
CA LEU A 35 -5.00 -10.01 15.46
C LEU A 35 -4.84 -10.15 13.95
N HIS A 36 -3.61 -10.34 13.44
CA HIS A 36 -3.33 -10.57 12.01
C HIS A 36 -3.97 -11.86 11.48
N ILE A 37 -3.86 -12.98 12.22
CA ILE A 37 -4.54 -14.24 11.89
C ILE A 37 -6.06 -14.02 11.77
N MET A 38 -6.63 -13.24 12.70
CA MET A 38 -8.07 -12.96 12.70
C MET A 38 -8.51 -11.99 11.60
N MET A 39 -7.66 -11.05 11.18
CA MET A 39 -7.98 -10.11 10.10
C MET A 39 -8.20 -10.81 8.75
N LEU A 40 -7.63 -12.00 8.55
CA LEU A 40 -7.88 -12.82 7.36
C LEU A 40 -9.30 -13.41 7.29
N ASN A 41 -10.06 -13.38 8.40
CA ASN A 41 -11.45 -13.85 8.45
C ASN A 41 -12.42 -12.67 8.57
N ALA A 42 -13.54 -12.66 7.87
CA ALA A 42 -14.49 -11.53 7.92
C ALA A 42 -15.24 -11.37 9.27
N GLY A 43 -15.36 -12.44 10.07
CA GLY A 43 -16.13 -12.46 11.33
C GLY A 43 -15.40 -11.90 12.57
N TRP A 44 -16.01 -12.10 13.75
CA TRP A 44 -15.43 -11.84 15.08
C TRP A 44 -14.98 -10.41 15.37
N VAL A 45 -15.74 -9.42 14.89
CA VAL A 45 -15.43 -7.99 15.07
C VAL A 45 -15.20 -7.62 16.54
N ALA A 46 -16.01 -8.16 17.46
CA ALA A 46 -15.85 -7.90 18.90
C ALA A 46 -14.50 -8.38 19.44
N ILE A 47 -14.07 -9.60 19.10
CA ILE A 47 -12.78 -10.14 19.56
C ILE A 47 -11.62 -9.33 18.97
N LYS A 48 -11.71 -8.95 17.69
CA LYS A 48 -10.70 -8.08 17.04
C LYS A 48 -10.58 -6.73 17.75
N ALA A 49 -11.72 -6.12 18.11
CA ALA A 49 -11.73 -4.86 18.84
C ALA A 49 -11.11 -5.01 20.24
N VAL A 50 -11.36 -6.12 20.94
CA VAL A 50 -10.74 -6.42 22.23
C VAL A 50 -9.23 -6.59 22.08
N LEU A 51 -8.75 -7.39 21.12
CA LEU A 51 -7.31 -7.60 20.88
C LEU A 51 -6.60 -6.29 20.51
N ALA A 52 -7.21 -5.48 19.63
CA ALA A 52 -6.69 -4.17 19.28
C ALA A 52 -6.62 -3.25 20.51
N GLY A 53 -7.68 -3.21 21.33
CA GLY A 53 -7.71 -2.44 22.58
C GLY A 53 -6.63 -2.88 23.57
N LEU A 54 -6.44 -4.20 23.75
CA LEU A 54 -5.39 -4.74 24.61
C LEU A 54 -3.99 -4.34 24.11
N PHE A 55 -3.74 -4.39 22.81
CA PHE A 55 -2.47 -3.95 22.24
C PHE A 55 -2.25 -2.44 22.44
N THR A 56 -3.24 -1.61 22.12
CA THR A 56 -3.18 -0.15 22.25
C THR A 56 -3.02 0.32 23.70
N LEU A 57 -3.57 -0.41 24.67
CA LEU A 57 -3.41 -0.09 26.09
C LEU A 57 -2.13 -0.68 26.70
N GLY A 58 -1.67 -1.83 26.19
CA GLY A 58 -0.48 -2.51 26.69
C GLY A 58 0.83 -1.89 26.17
N LEU A 59 0.86 -1.41 24.93
CA LEU A 59 2.07 -0.79 24.35
C LEU A 59 2.57 0.42 25.17
N PRO A 60 1.72 1.35 25.66
CA PRO A 60 2.19 2.48 26.48
C PRO A 60 2.86 2.03 27.77
N PHE A 61 2.30 1.00 28.37
CA PHE A 61 2.82 0.42 29.60
C PHE A 61 4.18 -0.25 29.34
N GLU A 62 4.30 -0.98 28.25
CA GLU A 62 5.56 -1.62 27.84
C GLU A 62 6.64 -0.59 27.52
N VAL A 63 6.31 0.50 26.82
CA VAL A 63 7.22 1.65 26.62
C VAL A 63 7.65 2.21 27.97
N THR A 64 6.73 2.34 28.93
CA THR A 64 7.05 2.82 30.29
C THR A 64 8.02 1.88 30.99
N LEU A 65 7.79 0.57 30.86
CA LEU A 65 8.63 -0.49 31.44
C LEU A 65 10.05 -0.42 30.89
N ILE A 66 10.21 -0.30 29.57
CA ILE A 66 11.50 -0.13 28.90
C ILE A 66 12.20 1.14 29.41
N VAL A 67 11.49 2.27 29.47
CA VAL A 67 12.07 3.52 29.97
C VAL A 67 12.52 3.38 31.43
N THR A 68 11.68 2.81 32.30
CA THR A 68 11.99 2.60 33.72
C THR A 68 13.24 1.73 33.89
N VAL A 69 13.38 0.66 33.10
CA VAL A 69 14.58 -0.19 33.11
C VAL A 69 15.82 0.55 32.59
N LEU A 70 15.70 1.31 31.50
CA LEU A 70 16.83 2.03 30.90
C LEU A 70 17.32 3.22 31.74
N THR A 71 16.44 3.80 32.58
CA THR A 71 16.78 4.95 33.45
C THR A 71 16.91 4.60 34.93
N GLY A 72 16.56 3.36 35.31
CA GLY A 72 16.60 2.88 36.69
C GLY A 72 17.99 2.49 37.18
N SER A 73 18.10 2.09 38.44
CA SER A 73 19.36 1.59 39.01
C SER A 73 19.67 0.18 38.48
N ALA A 74 20.96 -0.16 38.40
CA ALA A 74 21.39 -1.49 37.97
C ALA A 74 20.82 -2.63 38.83
N SER A 75 20.60 -2.38 40.13
CA SER A 75 20.00 -3.33 41.08
C SER A 75 18.52 -3.62 40.83
N LEU A 76 17.80 -2.70 40.18
CA LEU A 76 16.37 -2.82 39.90
C LEU A 76 16.10 -3.95 38.91
N VAL A 77 17.04 -4.22 38.01
CA VAL A 77 16.87 -5.13 36.87
C VAL A 77 16.60 -6.59 37.29
N ASN A 78 17.07 -6.99 38.47
CA ASN A 78 16.86 -8.33 39.02
C ASN A 78 15.54 -8.47 39.81
N GLN A 79 14.82 -7.37 40.06
CA GLN A 79 13.61 -7.34 40.89
C GLN A 79 12.36 -7.04 40.06
N SER A 80 11.79 -8.08 39.43
CA SER A 80 10.67 -7.93 38.49
C SER A 80 9.46 -7.20 39.12
N ASP A 81 9.15 -7.49 40.38
CA ASP A 81 8.00 -6.86 41.07
C ASP A 81 8.23 -5.37 41.33
N GLU A 82 9.46 -4.97 41.68
CA GLU A 82 9.81 -3.56 41.86
C GLU A 82 9.79 -2.80 40.54
N ILE A 83 10.31 -3.39 39.46
CA ILE A 83 10.24 -2.81 38.11
C ILE A 83 8.78 -2.56 37.73
N LEU A 84 7.91 -3.56 37.88
CA LEU A 84 6.49 -3.45 37.54
C LEU A 84 5.78 -2.40 38.40
N ALA A 85 6.04 -2.38 39.70
CA ALA A 85 5.45 -1.39 40.61
C ALA A 85 5.91 0.05 40.30
N GLN A 86 7.18 0.24 39.91
CA GLN A 86 7.70 1.54 39.52
C GLN A 86 7.16 1.98 38.16
N ALA A 87 7.14 1.08 37.18
CA ALA A 87 6.56 1.33 35.86
C ALA A 87 5.06 1.66 35.97
N TRP A 88 4.30 0.97 36.81
CA TRP A 88 2.89 1.26 37.05
C TRP A 88 2.66 2.64 37.67
N ARG A 89 3.45 3.01 38.68
CA ARG A 89 3.39 4.36 39.29
C ARG A 89 3.71 5.44 38.27
N SER A 90 4.73 5.23 37.44
CA SER A 90 5.13 6.15 36.37
C SER A 90 4.04 6.27 35.30
N TYR A 91 3.50 5.13 34.84
CA TYR A 91 2.42 5.06 33.86
C TYR A 91 1.18 5.82 34.36
N ARG A 92 0.70 5.54 35.58
CA ARG A 92 -0.49 6.20 36.15
C ARG A 92 -0.36 7.72 36.22
N ARG A 93 0.85 8.24 36.41
CA ARG A 93 1.13 9.69 36.45
C ARG A 93 1.30 10.30 35.05
N ASN A 94 1.86 9.55 34.10
CA ASN A 94 2.28 10.06 32.79
C ASN A 94 1.49 9.49 31.60
N TRP A 95 0.42 8.70 31.83
CA TRP A 95 -0.30 7.97 30.78
C TRP A 95 -0.72 8.86 29.60
N PHE A 96 -1.16 10.09 29.84
CA PHE A 96 -1.54 11.02 28.79
C PHE A 96 -0.36 11.42 27.89
N LYS A 97 0.83 11.64 28.46
CA LYS A 97 2.06 11.93 27.69
C LYS A 97 2.46 10.73 26.84
N LEU A 98 2.33 9.52 27.38
CA LEU A 98 2.70 8.27 26.71
C LEU A 98 1.76 7.95 25.54
N ILE A 99 0.45 8.11 25.74
CA ILE A 99 -0.53 8.02 24.64
C ILE A 99 -0.24 9.09 23.58
N GLY A 100 0.13 10.31 23.98
CA GLY A 100 0.56 11.35 23.05
C GLY A 100 1.82 10.97 22.26
N PHE A 101 2.81 10.34 22.90
CA PHE A 101 4.02 9.83 22.24
C PHE A 101 3.66 8.76 21.20
N GLU A 102 2.80 7.80 21.56
CA GLU A 102 2.36 6.76 20.64
C GLU A 102 1.52 7.29 19.49
N GLY A 103 0.60 8.22 19.75
CA GLY A 103 -0.17 8.88 18.71
C GLY A 103 0.73 9.57 17.69
N LEU A 104 1.74 10.32 18.15
CA LEU A 104 2.73 10.94 17.26
C LEU A 104 3.61 9.91 16.55
N LEU A 105 4.02 8.83 17.22
CA LEU A 105 4.78 7.74 16.62
C LEU A 105 3.97 7.08 15.49
N LEU A 106 2.70 6.77 15.72
CA LEU A 106 1.79 6.21 14.71
C LEU A 106 1.67 7.16 13.51
N LEU A 107 1.51 8.46 13.74
CA LEU A 107 1.44 9.46 12.66
C LEU A 107 2.74 9.55 11.85
N VAL A 108 3.90 9.47 12.50
CA VAL A 108 5.20 9.43 11.82
C VAL A 108 5.40 8.10 11.08
N TRP A 109 4.81 7.01 11.58
CA TRP A 109 4.87 5.70 10.94
C TRP A 109 3.92 5.56 9.74
N LEU A 110 2.93 6.44 9.59
CA LEU A 110 1.92 6.36 8.51
C LEU A 110 2.48 6.19 7.09
N PRO A 111 3.58 6.84 6.67
CA PRO A 111 4.11 6.60 5.32
C PRO A 111 4.81 5.25 5.15
N PHE A 112 5.15 4.57 6.25
CA PHE A 112 5.91 3.33 6.26
C PHE A 112 5.04 2.11 6.58
N GLY A 113 3.86 2.28 7.19
CA GLY A 113 3.01 1.19 7.67
C GLY A 113 2.23 0.42 6.59
N GLY A 114 2.92 -0.39 5.79
CA GLY A 114 2.30 -1.38 4.91
C GLY A 114 1.48 -2.44 5.68
N ALA A 115 1.75 -2.57 6.97
CA ALA A 115 1.09 -3.46 7.93
C ALA A 115 -0.34 -3.12 8.34
N GLY A 116 -1.15 -2.67 7.37
CA GLY A 116 -2.55 -2.32 7.59
C GLY A 116 -2.76 -1.02 8.38
N PHE A 117 -1.72 -0.41 8.97
CA PHE A 117 -1.84 0.86 9.70
C PHE A 117 -2.24 2.00 8.78
N THR A 118 -1.52 2.22 7.67
CA THR A 118 -1.83 3.28 6.71
C THR A 118 -3.21 3.08 6.10
N ALA A 119 -3.53 1.85 5.71
CA ALA A 119 -4.81 1.52 5.11
C ALA A 119 -5.99 1.65 6.08
N THR A 120 -5.80 1.26 7.35
CA THR A 120 -6.83 1.40 8.41
C THR A 120 -7.10 2.86 8.71
N VAL A 121 -6.07 3.70 8.81
CA VAL A 121 -6.24 5.14 9.03
C VAL A 121 -6.92 5.80 7.83
N VAL A 122 -6.49 5.45 6.61
CA VAL A 122 -7.12 5.91 5.37
C VAL A 122 -8.61 5.53 5.29
N ASN A 123 -8.98 4.35 5.79
CA ASN A 123 -10.38 3.89 5.81
C ASN A 123 -11.30 4.71 6.73
N PHE A 124 -10.75 5.39 7.75
CA PHE A 124 -11.52 6.30 8.60
C PHE A 124 -11.70 7.69 7.96
N ILE A 125 -10.86 8.05 6.99
CA ILE A 125 -10.96 9.32 6.29
C ILE A 125 -12.00 9.18 5.16
N GLY A 126 -13.25 9.48 5.49
CA GLY A 126 -14.32 9.65 4.51
C GLY A 126 -14.26 11.05 3.90
N LEU A 127 -14.02 11.14 2.60
CA LEU A 127 -14.06 12.42 1.88
C LEU A 127 -15.40 12.60 1.16
N SER A 128 -15.89 13.83 1.11
CA SER A 128 -16.95 14.18 0.17
C SER A 128 -16.44 14.09 -1.27
N GLY A 129 -17.36 13.88 -2.22
CA GLY A 129 -17.04 13.81 -3.64
C GLY A 129 -16.24 14.99 -4.19
N SER A 130 -16.54 16.21 -3.71
CA SER A 130 -15.79 17.43 -4.06
C SER A 130 -14.32 17.38 -3.66
N TRP A 131 -14.01 16.81 -2.49
CA TRP A 131 -12.64 16.64 -2.02
C TRP A 131 -11.92 15.54 -2.79
N ALA A 132 -12.61 14.47 -3.17
CA ALA A 132 -12.05 13.43 -4.02
C ALA A 132 -11.60 14.00 -5.38
N ASP A 133 -12.45 14.83 -6.03
CA ASP A 133 -12.08 15.54 -7.26
C ASP A 133 -10.86 16.45 -7.06
N GLN A 134 -10.84 17.26 -5.99
CA GLN A 134 -9.72 18.16 -5.72
C GLN A 134 -8.39 17.40 -5.55
N ILE A 135 -8.39 16.32 -4.77
CA ILE A 135 -7.18 15.53 -4.51
C ILE A 135 -6.72 14.79 -5.77
N VAL A 136 -7.63 14.12 -6.48
CA VAL A 136 -7.26 13.31 -7.66
C VAL A 136 -6.82 14.20 -8.83
N MET A 137 -7.56 15.29 -9.09
CA MET A 137 -7.28 16.20 -10.21
C MET A 137 -6.07 17.11 -9.94
N HIS A 138 -5.85 17.53 -8.68
CA HIS A 138 -4.72 18.39 -8.28
C HIS A 138 -3.69 17.67 -7.41
N ARG A 139 -3.48 16.37 -7.64
CA ARG A 139 -2.65 15.48 -6.80
C ARG A 139 -1.26 16.01 -6.48
N VAL A 140 -0.58 16.70 -7.41
CA VAL A 140 0.78 17.23 -7.16
C VAL A 140 0.77 18.26 -6.04
N PHE A 141 -0.19 19.19 -6.08
CA PHE A 141 -0.36 20.20 -5.04
C PHE A 141 -0.66 19.55 -3.69
N TRP A 142 -1.64 18.63 -3.66
CA TRP A 142 -2.04 17.96 -2.41
C TRP A 142 -0.94 17.06 -1.84
N LEU A 143 -0.17 16.37 -2.68
CA LEU A 143 1.00 15.60 -2.23
C LEU A 143 2.08 16.51 -1.64
N SER A 144 2.29 17.71 -2.19
CA SER A 144 3.19 18.69 -1.58
C SER A 144 2.69 19.18 -0.22
N VAL A 145 1.39 19.46 -0.10
CA VAL A 145 0.77 19.87 1.18
C VAL A 145 0.90 18.75 2.22
N ILE A 146 0.59 17.51 1.86
CA ILE A 146 0.74 16.34 2.74
C ILE A 146 2.21 16.14 3.13
N GLY A 147 3.14 16.32 2.20
CA GLY A 147 4.58 16.24 2.48
C GLY A 147 5.04 17.28 3.51
N LEU A 148 4.60 18.54 3.38
CA LEU A 148 4.91 19.60 4.34
C LEU A 148 4.26 19.35 5.72
N ALA A 149 3.01 18.87 5.73
CA ALA A 149 2.33 18.48 6.96
C ALA A 149 3.07 17.34 7.67
N TYR A 150 3.50 16.33 6.92
CA TYR A 150 4.29 15.21 7.46
C TYR A 150 5.64 15.69 8.03
N LEU A 151 6.37 16.57 7.34
CA LEU A 151 7.62 17.13 7.86
C LEU A 151 7.40 17.91 9.17
N SER A 152 6.26 18.60 9.29
CA SER A 152 5.88 19.32 10.51
C SER A 152 5.57 18.35 11.67
N ILE A 153 4.84 17.27 11.39
CA ILE A 153 4.55 16.19 12.36
C ILE A 153 5.86 15.52 12.81
N LEU A 154 6.74 15.18 11.88
CA LEU A 154 8.04 14.58 12.18
C LEU A 154 8.92 15.51 13.02
N GLY A 155 8.93 16.81 12.71
CA GLY A 155 9.58 17.83 13.53
C GLY A 155 9.00 17.90 14.95
N GLY A 156 7.67 17.89 15.07
CA GLY A 156 6.96 17.86 16.35
C GLY A 156 7.24 16.59 17.17
N PHE A 157 7.24 15.42 16.53
CA PHE A 157 7.57 14.14 17.16
C PHE A 157 9.00 14.14 17.69
N THR A 158 9.98 14.46 16.85
CA THR A 158 11.40 14.45 17.26
C THR A 158 11.71 15.49 18.33
N TRP A 159 11.00 16.63 18.34
CA TRP A 159 11.08 17.61 19.42
C TRP A 159 10.41 17.14 20.72
N SER A 160 9.22 16.55 20.65
CA SER A 160 8.45 16.19 21.85
C SER A 160 8.85 14.85 22.47
N SER A 161 9.36 13.88 21.70
CA SER A 161 9.63 12.52 22.18
C SER A 161 10.53 12.45 23.43
N PRO A 162 11.65 13.22 23.54
CA PRO A 162 12.47 13.18 24.74
C PRO A 162 11.74 13.70 25.97
N ARG A 163 10.82 14.67 25.79
CA ARG A 163 10.04 15.28 26.87
C ARG A 163 8.89 14.40 27.33
N LEU A 164 8.24 13.71 26.38
CA LEU A 164 7.14 12.80 26.67
C LEU A 164 7.62 11.53 27.38
N LEU A 165 8.83 11.06 27.06
CA LEU A 165 9.44 9.87 27.67
C LEU A 165 10.24 10.17 28.94
N LYS A 166 10.51 11.45 29.26
CA LYS A 166 11.24 11.81 30.49
C LYS A 166 10.40 11.47 31.72
N GLN A 167 10.89 10.53 32.53
CA GLN A 167 10.29 10.18 33.83
C GLN A 167 10.90 11.01 34.96
N ASP A 168 10.20 11.08 36.10
CA ASP A 168 10.55 11.94 37.25
C ASP A 168 11.92 11.61 37.88
N HIS A 169 12.46 10.41 37.65
CA HIS A 169 13.78 9.98 38.13
C HIS A 169 14.90 10.09 37.08
N ALA A 170 14.60 10.58 35.86
CA ALA A 170 15.60 10.74 34.83
C ALA A 170 16.63 11.81 35.24
N SER A 171 17.88 11.37 35.47
CA SER A 171 19.05 12.20 35.78
C SER A 171 19.06 13.53 35.01
N GLU A 172 19.40 14.63 35.70
CA GLU A 172 19.61 15.96 35.13
C GLU A 172 20.67 15.99 34.00
N GLN A 173 21.43 14.91 33.81
CA GLN A 173 22.47 14.78 32.77
C GLN A 173 21.93 14.41 31.37
N GLN A 174 20.60 14.41 31.14
CA GLN A 174 20.09 14.18 29.79
C GLN A 174 20.60 15.27 28.83
N PRO A 175 21.33 14.90 27.76
CA PRO A 175 21.93 15.87 26.87
C PRO A 175 20.84 16.71 26.18
N SER A 176 20.96 18.03 26.26
CA SER A 176 20.05 18.92 25.52
C SER A 176 20.27 18.71 24.02
N ILE A 177 19.30 18.12 23.33
CA ILE A 177 19.33 17.99 21.88
C ILE A 177 19.12 19.39 21.29
N LYS A 178 20.18 19.98 20.73
CA LYS A 178 20.16 21.33 20.14
C LYS A 178 20.22 21.26 18.61
N GLY A 179 19.37 22.03 17.95
CA GLY A 179 19.33 22.17 16.49
C GLY A 179 18.50 21.11 15.78
N LEU A 180 17.92 21.48 14.63
CA LEU A 180 17.02 20.65 13.84
C LEU A 180 17.65 19.31 13.44
N TRP A 181 18.90 19.31 12.98
CA TRP A 181 19.63 18.10 12.58
C TRP A 181 19.89 17.11 13.72
N ALA A 182 19.95 17.57 14.97
CA ALA A 182 20.08 16.67 16.12
C ALA A 182 18.75 15.97 16.44
N HIS A 183 17.62 16.68 16.27
CA HIS A 183 16.28 16.11 16.45
C HIS A 183 15.93 15.12 15.34
N LEU A 184 16.20 15.44 14.08
CA LEU A 184 15.94 14.52 12.96
C LEU A 184 16.75 13.21 13.07
N ARG A 185 17.96 13.27 13.65
CA ARG A 185 18.79 12.08 13.89
C ARG A 185 18.13 11.05 14.81
N LEU A 186 17.26 11.48 15.74
CA LEU A 186 16.54 10.57 16.66
C LEU A 186 15.68 9.54 15.91
N PHE A 187 15.06 9.96 14.82
CA PHE A 187 14.19 9.11 14.02
C PHE A 187 14.95 8.44 12.88
N PHE A 188 15.71 9.21 12.09
CA PHE A 188 16.35 8.68 10.89
C PHE A 188 17.50 7.71 11.19
N ARG A 189 18.21 7.84 12.31
CA ARG A 189 19.33 6.93 12.61
C ARG A 189 18.84 5.50 12.88
N PRO A 190 17.82 5.24 13.73
CA PRO A 190 17.17 3.92 13.81
C PRO A 190 16.67 3.40 12.46
N MET A 191 16.03 4.25 11.65
CA MET A 191 15.52 3.86 10.32
C MET A 191 16.62 3.39 9.38
N VAL A 192 17.69 4.17 9.25
CA VAL A 192 18.83 3.83 8.39
C VAL A 192 19.62 2.64 8.96
N ALA A 193 19.67 2.49 10.28
CA ALA A 193 20.47 1.45 10.91
C ALA A 193 19.78 0.07 10.93
N LEU A 194 18.46 0.03 11.09
CA LEU A 194 17.72 -1.23 11.28
C LEU A 194 16.73 -1.50 10.16
N TRP A 195 15.89 -0.52 9.83
CA TRP A 195 14.80 -0.72 8.88
C TRP A 195 15.30 -0.85 7.44
N LEU A 196 16.21 0.03 6.99
CA LEU A 196 16.73 -0.01 5.62
C LEU A 196 17.50 -1.31 5.29
N PRO A 197 18.44 -1.80 6.14
CA PRO A 197 19.08 -3.09 5.90
C PRO A 197 18.09 -4.25 5.87
N MET A 198 17.08 -4.23 6.74
CA MET A 198 16.05 -5.26 6.78
C MET A 198 15.20 -5.27 5.51
N LEU A 199 14.77 -4.09 5.03
CA LEU A 199 14.07 -3.95 3.75
C LEU A 199 14.88 -4.55 2.59
N ILE A 200 16.20 -4.36 2.59
CA ILE A 200 17.10 -4.96 1.60
C ILE A 200 17.15 -6.49 1.77
N VAL A 201 17.27 -7.00 3.00
CA VAL A 201 17.27 -8.44 3.29
C VAL A 201 15.96 -9.08 2.82
N ASP A 202 14.82 -8.44 3.07
CA ASP A 202 13.50 -8.93 2.66
C ASP A 202 13.36 -8.96 1.13
N GLU A 203 13.71 -7.88 0.42
CA GLU A 203 13.62 -7.85 -1.04
C GLU A 203 14.61 -8.82 -1.71
N LEU A 204 15.83 -8.97 -1.17
CA LEU A 204 16.76 -10.00 -1.63
C LEU A 204 16.25 -11.41 -1.32
N GLY A 205 15.69 -11.61 -0.12
CA GLY A 205 15.12 -12.87 0.32
C GLY A 205 13.96 -13.32 -0.57
N VAL A 206 13.05 -12.42 -0.90
CA VAL A 206 11.95 -12.64 -1.85
C VAL A 206 12.50 -12.96 -3.24
N PHE A 207 13.54 -12.24 -3.70
CA PHE A 207 14.18 -12.52 -4.98
C PHE A 207 14.77 -13.94 -5.04
N PHE A 208 15.52 -14.37 -4.02
CA PHE A 208 16.06 -15.73 -3.97
C PHE A 208 14.96 -16.78 -3.86
N THR A 209 13.89 -16.48 -3.10
CA THR A 209 12.70 -17.34 -3.01
C THR A 209 12.08 -17.55 -4.40
N HIS A 210 11.95 -16.50 -5.20
CA HIS A 210 11.48 -16.59 -6.58
C HIS A 210 12.36 -17.54 -7.42
N GLU A 211 13.67 -17.34 -7.39
CA GLU A 211 14.62 -18.10 -8.21
C GLU A 211 14.73 -19.59 -7.84
N TRP A 212 14.44 -19.93 -6.57
CA TRP A 212 14.53 -21.30 -6.06
C TRP A 212 13.20 -22.04 -6.12
N VAL A 213 12.12 -21.43 -5.62
CA VAL A 213 10.83 -22.12 -5.46
C VAL A 213 10.20 -22.48 -6.80
N VAL A 214 10.40 -21.66 -7.83
CA VAL A 214 9.86 -21.93 -9.19
C VAL A 214 10.42 -23.24 -9.77
N LYS A 215 11.58 -23.71 -9.32
CA LYS A 215 12.22 -24.96 -9.76
C LYS A 215 11.77 -26.18 -8.96
N MET A 216 11.02 -25.99 -7.87
CA MET A 216 10.56 -27.06 -6.99
C MET A 216 9.22 -27.63 -7.44
N GLY A 217 8.93 -28.87 -7.02
CA GLY A 217 7.59 -29.45 -7.14
C GLY A 217 6.56 -28.68 -6.30
N GLN A 218 5.27 -28.83 -6.62
CA GLN A 218 4.20 -28.02 -6.02
C GLN A 218 4.15 -28.11 -4.48
N THR A 219 4.26 -29.31 -3.91
CA THR A 219 4.21 -29.51 -2.44
C THR A 219 5.46 -28.97 -1.75
N SER A 220 6.65 -29.33 -2.23
CA SER A 220 7.93 -28.88 -1.65
C SER A 220 8.13 -27.38 -1.78
N GLY A 221 7.71 -26.80 -2.91
CA GLY A 221 7.72 -25.35 -3.12
C GLY A 221 6.80 -24.63 -2.12
N ARG A 222 5.60 -25.17 -1.88
CA ARG A 222 4.64 -24.59 -0.93
C ARG A 222 5.20 -24.61 0.50
N LEU A 223 5.66 -25.78 0.95
CA LEU A 223 6.25 -25.94 2.29
C LEU A 223 7.47 -25.04 2.50
N THR A 224 8.37 -24.99 1.50
CA THR A 224 9.56 -24.13 1.55
C THR A 224 9.16 -22.66 1.64
N SER A 225 8.21 -22.19 0.83
CA SER A 225 7.76 -20.79 0.89
C SER A 225 7.05 -20.45 2.20
N MET A 226 6.31 -21.39 2.80
CA MET A 226 5.70 -21.20 4.12
C MET A 226 6.74 -21.06 5.24
N LEU A 227 7.81 -21.87 5.20
CA LEU A 227 8.91 -21.76 6.14
C LEU A 227 9.67 -20.44 5.98
N ILE A 228 9.97 -20.05 4.73
CA ILE A 228 10.59 -18.76 4.43
C ILE A 228 9.72 -17.61 4.93
N LEU A 229 8.41 -17.64 4.66
CA LEU A 229 7.48 -16.63 5.14
C LEU A 229 7.49 -16.53 6.67
N THR A 230 7.48 -17.67 7.36
CA THR A 230 7.52 -17.72 8.83
C THR A 230 8.77 -17.02 9.36
N VAL A 231 9.93 -17.29 8.74
CA VAL A 231 11.19 -16.65 9.11
C VAL A 231 11.16 -15.15 8.83
N PHE A 232 10.68 -14.72 7.67
CA PHE A 232 10.64 -13.30 7.32
C PHE A 232 9.68 -12.52 8.22
N VAL A 233 8.46 -13.02 8.47
CA VAL A 233 7.53 -12.38 9.42
C VAL A 233 8.16 -12.26 10.81
N ALA A 234 8.84 -13.31 11.30
CA ALA A 234 9.53 -13.25 12.58
C ALA A 234 10.66 -12.19 12.59
N LEU A 235 11.48 -12.14 11.55
CA LEU A 235 12.55 -11.14 11.42
C LEU A 235 11.98 -9.71 11.31
N THR A 236 10.90 -9.51 10.56
CA THR A 236 10.25 -8.20 10.42
C THR A 236 9.68 -7.72 11.75
N LEU A 237 8.99 -8.59 12.50
CA LEU A 237 8.49 -8.26 13.84
C LEU A 237 9.63 -7.93 14.83
N LEU A 238 10.72 -8.70 14.80
CA LEU A 238 11.92 -8.42 15.60
C LEU A 238 12.56 -7.08 15.21
N MET A 239 12.60 -6.76 13.92
CA MET A 239 13.14 -5.49 13.42
C MET A 239 12.27 -4.30 13.85
N LEU A 240 10.95 -4.38 13.69
CA LEU A 240 10.02 -3.34 14.16
C LEU A 240 10.18 -3.09 15.65
N SER A 241 10.34 -4.17 16.42
CA SER A 241 10.61 -4.10 17.86
C SER A 241 11.94 -3.39 18.15
N ALA A 242 13.01 -3.77 17.46
CA ALA A 242 14.33 -3.17 17.62
C ALA A 242 14.34 -1.68 17.22
N VAL A 243 13.57 -1.31 16.19
CA VAL A 243 13.37 0.08 15.76
C VAL A 243 12.69 0.89 16.88
N LEU A 244 11.59 0.40 17.44
CA LEU A 244 10.87 1.09 18.51
C LEU A 244 11.77 1.27 19.74
N VAL A 245 12.45 0.21 20.17
CA VAL A 245 13.42 0.27 21.27
C VAL A 245 14.55 1.25 20.96
N ALA A 246 15.06 1.29 19.72
CA ALA A 246 16.07 2.26 19.31
C ALA A 246 15.55 3.70 19.37
N ILE A 247 14.32 3.96 18.91
CA ILE A 247 13.69 5.30 19.00
C ILE A 247 13.54 5.75 20.46
N ILE A 248 13.15 4.83 21.37
CA ILE A 248 13.08 5.11 22.82
C ILE A 248 14.47 5.42 23.36
N TRP A 249 15.45 4.55 23.10
CA TRP A 249 16.84 4.72 23.57
C TRP A 249 17.47 6.02 23.07
N GLU A 250 17.23 6.39 21.82
CA GLU A 250 17.65 7.65 21.23
C GLU A 250 17.00 8.85 21.91
N SER A 251 15.68 8.78 22.12
CA SER A 251 14.90 9.83 22.78
C SER A 251 15.36 10.05 24.23
N LEU A 252 15.87 9.02 24.89
CA LEU A 252 16.44 9.12 26.24
C LEU A 252 17.89 9.64 26.27
N GLY A 253 18.51 9.90 25.12
CA GLY A 253 19.89 10.38 25.05
C GLY A 253 20.96 9.28 25.12
N GLN A 254 20.60 8.05 24.72
CA GLN A 254 21.47 6.88 24.73
C GLN A 254 22.06 6.52 26.10
N PRO A 255 21.22 6.32 27.14
CA PRO A 255 21.71 5.91 28.45
C PRO A 255 22.56 4.64 28.34
N THR A 256 23.64 4.60 29.11
CA THR A 256 24.47 3.40 29.23
C THR A 256 23.73 2.37 30.07
N PHE A 257 23.39 1.24 29.46
CA PHE A 257 22.69 0.14 30.13
C PHE A 257 23.62 -1.05 30.32
N ASN A 258 24.21 -1.15 31.51
CA ASN A 258 25.14 -2.22 31.88
C ASN A 258 24.80 -2.81 33.27
N PRO A 259 23.62 -3.43 33.43
CA PRO A 259 23.25 -4.07 34.68
C PRO A 259 24.08 -5.34 34.95
N ASP A 260 24.20 -5.69 36.23
CA ASP A 260 24.78 -6.94 36.69
C ASP A 260 23.65 -7.93 36.97
N PHE A 261 23.52 -8.94 36.12
CA PHE A 261 22.57 -10.04 36.31
C PHE A 261 23.16 -11.07 37.28
N GLU A 262 22.35 -11.57 38.20
CA GLU A 262 22.77 -12.62 39.13
C GLU A 262 23.14 -13.90 38.35
N LYS A 263 24.37 -14.38 38.53
CA LYS A 263 24.86 -15.61 37.90
C LYS A 263 24.29 -16.81 38.65
N GLY A 264 23.31 -17.49 38.07
CA GLY A 264 22.90 -18.81 38.57
C GLY A 264 21.44 -19.19 38.36
N ASP A 265 20.57 -18.26 37.99
CA ASP A 265 19.15 -18.60 37.90
C ASP A 265 18.79 -19.14 36.51
N LEU A 266 18.76 -20.46 36.38
CA LEU A 266 18.25 -21.17 35.20
C LEU A 266 16.81 -20.73 34.86
N LEU A 267 16.08 -20.06 35.77
CA LEU A 267 14.72 -19.52 35.58
C LEU A 267 14.63 -18.24 34.73
N HIS A 268 15.76 -17.61 34.34
CA HIS A 268 15.76 -16.57 33.27
C HIS A 268 15.30 -17.13 31.90
N THR A 269 15.09 -18.44 31.79
CA THR A 269 14.68 -19.18 30.59
C THR A 269 13.17 -19.31 30.38
N MET A 270 12.28 -18.87 31.29
CA MET A 270 10.83 -19.05 31.08
C MET A 270 10.26 -18.29 29.85
N ALA A 271 11.06 -17.43 29.21
CA ALA A 271 10.73 -16.81 27.93
C ALA A 271 10.58 -17.81 26.77
N TRP A 272 11.10 -19.05 26.90
CA TRP A 272 10.97 -20.06 25.83
C TRP A 272 9.51 -20.44 25.55
N PHE A 273 8.62 -20.45 26.55
CA PHE A 273 7.21 -20.79 26.33
C PHE A 273 6.46 -19.70 25.54
N PRO A 274 6.49 -18.41 25.94
CA PRO A 274 5.89 -17.34 25.13
C PRO A 274 6.58 -17.15 23.78
N THR A 275 7.90 -17.34 23.68
CA THR A 275 8.61 -17.32 22.40
C THR A 275 8.11 -18.44 21.49
N GLY A 276 7.98 -19.67 22.02
CA GLY A 276 7.41 -20.81 21.31
C GLY A 276 5.98 -20.55 20.85
N LEU A 277 5.15 -19.90 21.68
CA LEU A 277 3.81 -19.48 21.31
C LEU A 277 3.81 -18.47 20.16
N VAL A 278 4.64 -17.42 20.21
CA VAL A 278 4.74 -16.44 19.11
C VAL A 278 5.20 -17.11 17.82
N VAL A 279 6.21 -17.99 17.88
CA VAL A 279 6.68 -18.77 16.71
C VAL A 279 5.57 -19.66 16.16
N LEU A 280 4.81 -20.33 17.03
CA LEU A 280 3.65 -21.13 16.62
C LEU A 280 2.59 -20.28 15.94
N LEU A 281 2.25 -19.11 16.50
CA LEU A 281 1.27 -18.18 15.92
C LEU A 281 1.73 -17.67 14.55
N ILE A 282 3.02 -17.33 14.38
CA ILE A 282 3.58 -16.92 13.09
C ILE A 282 3.52 -18.08 12.09
N GLY A 283 3.80 -19.31 12.53
CA GLY A 283 3.65 -20.52 11.71
C GLY A 283 2.19 -20.75 11.27
N MET A 284 1.23 -20.59 12.18
CA MET A 284 -0.20 -20.67 11.89
C MET A 284 -0.64 -19.59 10.91
N PHE A 285 -0.18 -18.35 11.09
CA PHE A 285 -0.42 -17.24 10.18
C PHE A 285 0.11 -17.56 8.77
N SER A 286 1.36 -18.03 8.67
CA SER A 286 1.96 -18.44 7.39
C SER A 286 1.18 -19.58 6.73
N PHE A 287 0.72 -20.57 7.51
CA PHE A 287 -0.13 -21.64 7.02
C PHE A 287 -1.45 -21.11 6.44
N GLN A 288 -2.12 -20.21 7.17
CA GLN A 288 -3.37 -19.60 6.73
C GLN A 288 -3.19 -18.79 5.44
N ALA A 289 -2.12 -17.98 5.34
CA ALA A 289 -1.80 -17.18 4.16
C ALA A 289 -1.66 -18.06 2.90
N PHE A 290 -1.02 -19.23 3.00
CA PHE A 290 -0.91 -20.16 1.88
C PHE A 290 -2.14 -21.02 1.64
N HIS A 291 -3.01 -21.20 2.65
CA HIS A 291 -4.26 -21.95 2.49
C HIS A 291 -5.32 -21.14 1.74
N PHE A 292 -5.40 -19.84 2.00
CA PHE A 292 -6.39 -18.94 1.40
C PHE A 292 -5.85 -18.02 0.30
N GLY A 293 -4.53 -17.80 0.21
CA GLY A 293 -3.91 -16.81 -0.69
C GLY A 293 -3.81 -17.17 -2.17
N VAL A 294 -4.35 -18.32 -2.60
CA VAL A 294 -4.42 -18.70 -4.03
C VAL A 294 -5.85 -19.08 -4.39
N THR A 295 -6.73 -18.10 -4.46
CA THR A 295 -7.99 -18.26 -5.19
C THR A 295 -7.71 -18.02 -6.67
N ASN A 296 -8.15 -18.94 -7.53
CA ASN A 296 -7.76 -19.04 -8.94
C ASN A 296 -8.86 -18.61 -9.94
N PRO A 297 -9.46 -17.42 -9.88
CA PRO A 297 -10.09 -16.86 -11.06
C PRO A 297 -9.01 -16.28 -11.98
N GLY A 298 -9.14 -16.52 -13.29
CA GLY A 298 -8.30 -15.84 -14.28
C GLY A 298 -8.55 -14.33 -14.27
N VAL A 299 -7.55 -13.55 -14.67
CA VAL A 299 -7.64 -12.08 -14.66
C VAL A 299 -8.23 -11.55 -15.96
N VAL A 300 -9.13 -10.58 -15.88
CA VAL A 300 -9.67 -9.85 -17.04
C VAL A 300 -8.52 -9.11 -17.73
N SER A 301 -8.28 -9.41 -19.00
CA SER A 301 -7.19 -8.81 -19.76
C SER A 301 -7.66 -7.55 -20.50
N VAL A 302 -6.99 -6.42 -20.25
CA VAL A 302 -7.35 -5.14 -20.87
C VAL A 302 -6.14 -4.57 -21.62
N ALA A 303 -6.28 -4.40 -22.93
CA ALA A 303 -5.25 -3.79 -23.76
C ALA A 303 -5.29 -2.27 -23.64
N HIS A 304 -4.27 -1.69 -23.02
CA HIS A 304 -4.17 -0.25 -22.75
C HIS A 304 -4.06 0.55 -24.07
N ARG A 305 -4.89 1.57 -24.20
CA ARG A 305 -4.99 2.46 -25.39
C ARG A 305 -5.15 1.70 -26.72
N GLY A 306 -5.77 0.53 -26.70
CA GLY A 306 -5.96 -0.32 -27.87
C GLY A 306 -4.69 -0.85 -28.52
N THR A 307 -3.57 -0.81 -27.80
CA THR A 307 -2.28 -1.35 -28.26
C THR A 307 -1.80 -2.47 -27.36
N VAL A 308 -1.08 -3.41 -27.96
CA VAL A 308 -0.32 -4.43 -27.24
C VAL A 308 1.05 -4.55 -27.89
N ASN A 309 2.10 -4.61 -27.09
CA ASN A 309 3.47 -4.86 -27.56
C ASN A 309 3.93 -3.91 -28.67
N ARG A 310 3.53 -2.63 -28.60
CA ARG A 310 3.82 -1.60 -29.62
C ARG A 310 3.36 -1.99 -31.03
N ASN A 311 2.27 -2.75 -31.15
CA ASN A 311 1.73 -3.21 -32.44
C ASN A 311 1.14 -2.07 -33.32
N GLY A 312 1.02 -0.86 -32.82
CA GLY A 312 0.58 0.29 -33.59
C GLY A 312 0.50 1.56 -32.74
N VAL A 313 -0.08 2.61 -33.32
CA VAL A 313 -0.25 3.90 -32.65
C VAL A 313 -1.36 3.78 -31.59
N PRO A 314 -1.11 4.12 -30.31
CA PRO A 314 -2.12 4.12 -29.25
C PRO A 314 -3.35 4.96 -29.60
N ASN A 315 -4.53 4.54 -29.14
CA ASN A 315 -5.82 5.21 -29.34
C ASN A 315 -6.23 5.35 -30.82
N THR A 316 -5.97 4.33 -31.65
CA THR A 316 -6.34 4.37 -33.08
C THR A 316 -7.06 3.11 -33.53
N ILE A 317 -7.89 3.23 -34.56
CA ILE A 317 -8.55 2.08 -35.20
C ILE A 317 -7.52 1.11 -35.81
N GLN A 318 -6.37 1.61 -36.26
CA GLN A 318 -5.31 0.75 -36.82
C GLN A 318 -4.73 -0.19 -35.76
N SER A 319 -4.45 0.31 -34.55
CA SER A 319 -3.97 -0.54 -33.47
C SER A 319 -5.05 -1.48 -32.97
N LEU A 320 -6.32 -1.02 -32.86
CA LEU A 320 -7.47 -1.87 -32.54
C LEU A 320 -7.51 -3.12 -33.42
N LYS A 321 -7.49 -2.96 -34.75
CA LYS A 321 -7.58 -4.08 -35.72
C LYS A 321 -6.48 -5.13 -35.53
N LYS A 322 -5.30 -4.71 -35.06
CA LYS A 322 -4.20 -5.64 -34.75
C LYS A 322 -4.36 -6.25 -33.36
N THR A 323 -4.80 -5.47 -32.39
CA THR A 323 -4.94 -5.87 -30.99
C THR A 323 -6.05 -6.91 -30.79
N VAL A 324 -7.17 -6.79 -31.50
CA VAL A 324 -8.29 -7.76 -31.41
C VAL A 324 -7.87 -9.20 -31.77
N GLN A 325 -6.81 -9.37 -32.57
CA GLN A 325 -6.28 -10.69 -32.92
C GLN A 325 -5.65 -11.43 -31.73
N ARG A 326 -5.39 -10.72 -30.62
CA ARG A 326 -4.94 -11.31 -29.36
C ARG A 326 -6.07 -11.64 -28.39
N HIS A 327 -7.32 -11.35 -28.77
CA HIS A 327 -8.53 -11.62 -27.99
C HIS A 327 -8.49 -11.10 -26.54
N PRO A 328 -8.08 -9.85 -26.27
CA PRO A 328 -8.20 -9.30 -24.93
C PRO A 328 -9.67 -9.19 -24.51
N SER A 329 -9.95 -9.35 -23.22
CA SER A 329 -11.31 -9.19 -22.68
C SER A 329 -11.88 -7.79 -22.98
N TYR A 330 -11.02 -6.76 -22.86
CA TYR A 330 -11.35 -5.38 -23.23
C TYR A 330 -10.19 -4.70 -23.96
N VAL A 331 -10.53 -3.72 -24.78
CA VAL A 331 -9.60 -2.69 -25.25
C VAL A 331 -9.95 -1.39 -24.53
N GLU A 332 -8.99 -0.83 -23.79
CA GLU A 332 -9.15 0.48 -23.16
C GLU A 332 -8.77 1.60 -24.14
N ILE A 333 -9.51 2.70 -24.11
CA ILE A 333 -9.24 3.91 -24.89
C ILE A 333 -9.58 5.19 -24.13
N ASP A 334 -8.82 6.24 -24.42
CA ASP A 334 -9.03 7.57 -23.87
C ASP A 334 -9.88 8.43 -24.80
N VAL A 335 -10.87 9.15 -24.26
CA VAL A 335 -11.71 10.08 -25.04
C VAL A 335 -11.79 11.46 -24.43
N GLN A 336 -11.91 12.46 -25.30
CA GLN A 336 -12.00 13.87 -24.92
C GLN A 336 -13.02 14.63 -25.77
N GLU A 337 -13.66 15.64 -25.16
CA GLU A 337 -14.58 16.54 -25.84
C GLU A 337 -13.84 17.51 -26.78
N THR A 338 -14.37 17.68 -27.99
CA THR A 338 -13.87 18.62 -29.00
C THR A 338 -14.63 19.95 -28.98
N LYS A 339 -14.16 20.97 -29.71
CA LYS A 339 -14.81 22.28 -29.81
C LYS A 339 -16.28 22.20 -30.24
N ASP A 340 -16.55 21.35 -31.23
CA ASP A 340 -17.87 21.04 -31.79
C ASP A 340 -18.63 19.96 -31.01
N LYS A 341 -18.21 19.71 -29.77
CA LYS A 341 -18.93 18.88 -28.80
C LYS A 341 -19.08 17.42 -29.23
N GLN A 342 -18.12 16.93 -30.01
CA GLN A 342 -17.94 15.52 -30.35
C GLN A 342 -16.85 14.91 -29.45
N PHE A 343 -16.58 13.61 -29.61
CA PHE A 343 -15.57 12.90 -28.84
C PHE A 343 -14.47 12.34 -29.74
N VAL A 344 -13.24 12.78 -29.52
CA VAL A 344 -12.03 12.26 -30.17
C VAL A 344 -11.36 11.22 -29.28
N VAL A 345 -10.79 10.18 -29.86
CA VAL A 345 -10.02 9.16 -29.13
C VAL A 345 -8.56 9.64 -29.00
N LEU A 346 -8.19 10.14 -27.82
CA LEU A 346 -6.87 10.71 -27.53
C LEU A 346 -6.63 10.91 -26.03
N HIS A 347 -5.43 10.52 -25.56
CA HIS A 347 -5.03 10.62 -24.15
C HIS A 347 -4.71 12.03 -23.66
N ASN A 348 -3.82 12.74 -24.37
CA ASN A 348 -3.28 14.03 -23.90
C ASN A 348 -4.28 15.14 -24.19
N ASP A 349 -4.39 16.15 -23.33
CA ASP A 349 -5.26 17.32 -23.51
C ASP A 349 -4.82 18.30 -24.61
N THR A 350 -3.60 18.11 -25.12
CA THR A 350 -2.94 18.99 -26.08
C THR A 350 -2.34 18.19 -27.24
N ILE A 351 -2.32 18.82 -28.42
CA ILE A 351 -1.82 18.20 -29.65
C ILE A 351 -1.04 19.18 -30.53
N ALA A 352 -0.02 18.68 -31.22
CA ALA A 352 0.67 19.38 -32.31
C ALA A 352 0.21 18.78 -33.65
N PHE A 353 -0.07 19.62 -34.65
CA PHE A 353 -0.56 19.17 -35.96
C PHE A 353 0.57 18.62 -36.83
N LYS A 354 1.78 19.16 -36.66
CA LYS A 354 3.01 18.65 -37.28
C LYS A 354 4.12 18.45 -36.25
N SER A 355 5.08 17.60 -36.60
CA SER A 355 6.30 17.44 -35.80
C SER A 355 7.03 18.78 -35.71
N GLY A 356 7.46 19.16 -34.51
CA GLY A 356 8.14 20.43 -34.24
C GLY A 356 7.23 21.64 -33.95
N GLU A 357 5.91 21.51 -34.11
CA GLU A 357 4.98 22.58 -33.73
C GLU A 357 4.68 22.60 -32.22
N SER A 358 4.33 23.80 -31.72
CA SER A 358 3.84 23.94 -30.35
C SER A 358 2.50 23.21 -30.18
N LYS A 359 2.35 22.52 -29.05
CA LYS A 359 1.11 21.82 -28.72
C LYS A 359 0.03 22.83 -28.35
N ARG A 360 -1.21 22.57 -28.78
CA ARG A 360 -2.40 23.38 -28.51
C ARG A 360 -3.50 22.54 -27.87
N PRO A 361 -4.37 23.11 -27.01
CA PRO A 361 -5.46 22.37 -26.38
C PRO A 361 -6.43 21.75 -27.40
N ILE A 362 -6.87 20.50 -27.17
CA ILE A 362 -7.82 19.79 -28.04
C ILE A 362 -9.14 20.55 -28.18
N ARG A 363 -9.59 21.17 -27.09
CA ARG A 363 -10.84 21.96 -27.01
C ARG A 363 -10.91 23.12 -28.02
N ASP A 364 -9.79 23.52 -28.62
CA ASP A 364 -9.75 24.59 -29.63
C ASP A 364 -10.12 24.10 -31.04
N PHE A 365 -10.22 22.79 -31.24
CA PHE A 365 -10.38 22.18 -32.55
C PHE A 365 -11.67 21.37 -32.66
N THR A 366 -12.26 21.41 -33.85
CA THR A 366 -13.36 20.50 -34.23
C THR A 366 -12.85 19.09 -34.45
N LEU A 367 -13.72 18.08 -34.32
CA LEU A 367 -13.36 16.69 -34.60
C LEU A 367 -12.80 16.51 -36.02
N ALA A 368 -13.42 17.15 -37.01
CA ALA A 368 -12.98 17.08 -38.41
C ALA A 368 -11.57 17.65 -38.61
N GLN A 369 -11.16 18.67 -37.85
CA GLN A 369 -9.80 19.19 -37.87
C GLN A 369 -8.82 18.20 -37.22
N LEU A 370 -9.21 17.60 -36.08
CA LEU A 370 -8.37 16.65 -35.35
C LEU A 370 -8.13 15.35 -36.13
N GLN A 371 -9.12 14.85 -36.86
CA GLN A 371 -8.97 13.64 -37.69
C GLN A 371 -7.93 13.80 -38.83
N ARG A 372 -7.58 15.04 -39.21
CA ARG A 372 -6.51 15.30 -40.18
C ARG A 372 -5.11 15.13 -39.57
N VAL A 373 -5.00 15.13 -38.24
CA VAL A 373 -3.72 14.98 -37.55
C VAL A 373 -3.24 13.54 -37.65
N LYS A 374 -1.99 13.38 -38.11
CA LYS A 374 -1.28 12.11 -38.12
C LYS A 374 -0.47 11.98 -36.83
N ARG A 375 -0.63 10.85 -36.16
CA ARG A 375 0.16 10.45 -34.98
C ARG A 375 1.15 9.39 -35.39
N GLN A 376 2.37 9.53 -34.87
CA GLN A 376 3.45 8.57 -35.07
C GLN A 376 3.82 7.95 -33.73
N ASP A 377 3.98 6.64 -33.72
CA ASP A 377 4.48 5.87 -32.59
C ASP A 377 5.12 4.58 -33.11
N GLY A 378 6.34 4.26 -32.64
CA GLY A 378 7.01 3.00 -33.00
C GLY A 378 7.19 2.76 -34.51
N GLY A 379 7.32 3.82 -35.32
CA GLY A 379 7.42 3.72 -36.79
C GLY A 379 6.08 3.55 -37.51
N ALA A 380 4.97 3.40 -36.80
CA ALA A 380 3.62 3.42 -37.37
C ALA A 380 3.09 4.85 -37.46
N THR A 381 2.23 5.11 -38.46
CA THR A 381 1.51 6.37 -38.62
C THR A 381 0.01 6.11 -38.74
N ALA A 382 -0.80 6.83 -37.97
CA ALA A 382 -2.25 6.69 -37.98
C ALA A 382 -2.95 8.05 -37.79
N HIS A 383 -4.17 8.16 -38.32
CA HIS A 383 -5.03 9.30 -38.08
C HIS A 383 -5.76 9.18 -36.74
N LEU A 384 -6.06 10.31 -36.11
CA LEU A 384 -6.97 10.32 -34.96
C LEU A 384 -8.35 9.81 -35.37
N SER A 385 -9.00 9.10 -34.45
CA SER A 385 -10.31 8.50 -34.65
C SER A 385 -11.36 9.23 -33.82
N SER A 386 -12.59 9.31 -34.33
CA SER A 386 -13.73 9.65 -33.47
C SER A 386 -14.13 8.44 -32.62
N LEU A 387 -14.73 8.68 -31.44
CA LEU A 387 -15.28 7.58 -30.63
C LEU A 387 -16.34 6.78 -31.40
N ARG A 388 -17.14 7.47 -32.23
CA ARG A 388 -18.16 6.83 -33.08
C ARG A 388 -17.56 5.80 -34.02
N GLU A 389 -16.50 6.16 -34.73
CA GLU A 389 -15.82 5.24 -35.68
C GLU A 389 -15.13 4.10 -34.92
N TYR A 390 -14.51 4.40 -33.78
CA TYR A 390 -13.81 3.40 -32.98
C TYR A 390 -14.78 2.31 -32.47
N LEU A 391 -15.90 2.70 -31.86
CA LEU A 391 -16.92 1.77 -31.37
C LEU A 391 -17.56 0.96 -32.51
N ALA A 392 -17.71 1.55 -33.71
CA ALA A 392 -18.22 0.84 -34.87
C ALA A 392 -17.27 -0.27 -35.33
N VAL A 393 -15.95 0.00 -35.38
CA VAL A 393 -14.96 -1.04 -35.72
C VAL A 393 -14.84 -2.07 -34.62
N ALA A 394 -14.87 -1.68 -33.34
CA ALA A 394 -14.86 -2.62 -32.22
C ALA A 394 -16.07 -3.57 -32.28
N ARG A 395 -17.27 -3.04 -32.61
CA ARG A 395 -18.49 -3.82 -32.84
C ARG A 395 -18.29 -4.89 -33.89
N ALA A 396 -17.78 -4.48 -35.06
CA ALA A 396 -17.60 -5.36 -36.20
C ALA A 396 -16.60 -6.49 -35.93
N ASN A 397 -15.75 -6.34 -34.92
CA ASN A 397 -14.76 -7.34 -34.49
C ASN A 397 -15.14 -8.04 -33.18
N HIS A 398 -16.38 -7.87 -32.69
CA HIS A 398 -16.85 -8.43 -31.40
C HIS A 398 -15.95 -8.08 -30.20
N GLN A 399 -15.26 -6.95 -30.24
CA GLN A 399 -14.36 -6.50 -29.17
C GLN A 399 -15.11 -5.59 -28.20
N ARG A 400 -15.10 -5.94 -26.92
CA ARG A 400 -15.59 -5.06 -25.85
C ARG A 400 -14.60 -3.92 -25.59
N VAL A 401 -15.12 -2.74 -25.25
CA VAL A 401 -14.32 -1.52 -25.06
C VAL A 401 -14.51 -0.99 -23.64
N MET A 402 -13.41 -0.55 -23.03
CA MET A 402 -13.38 0.25 -21.80
C MET A 402 -13.04 1.70 -22.21
N VAL A 403 -13.92 2.65 -21.90
CA VAL A 403 -13.77 4.05 -22.33
C VAL A 403 -13.38 4.91 -21.14
N GLU A 404 -12.16 5.46 -21.15
CA GLU A 404 -11.74 6.52 -20.23
C GLU A 404 -12.23 7.89 -20.70
N ILE A 405 -13.15 8.49 -19.95
CA ILE A 405 -13.52 9.90 -20.17
C ILE A 405 -12.53 10.77 -19.42
N LYS A 406 -11.62 11.42 -20.17
CA LYS A 406 -10.70 12.44 -19.67
C LYS A 406 -11.46 13.75 -19.53
N VAL A 407 -11.44 14.32 -18.32
CA VAL A 407 -12.15 15.55 -18.00
C VAL A 407 -11.15 16.69 -17.87
N ASN A 408 -11.44 17.80 -18.55
CA ASN A 408 -10.70 19.05 -18.46
C ASN A 408 -11.58 20.13 -17.79
N PRO A 409 -10.99 21.11 -17.08
CA PRO A 409 -11.75 22.19 -16.42
C PRO A 409 -12.65 23.03 -17.35
N HIS A 410 -12.40 22.98 -18.67
CA HIS A 410 -13.11 23.75 -19.69
C HIS A 410 -14.14 22.92 -20.49
N ASP A 411 -14.33 21.66 -20.14
CA ASP A 411 -15.32 20.82 -20.81
C ASP A 411 -16.75 21.32 -20.55
N SER A 412 -17.66 21.03 -21.47
CA SER A 412 -19.07 21.39 -21.32
C SER A 412 -19.69 20.82 -20.04
N ALA A 413 -20.47 21.64 -19.34
CA ALA A 413 -21.25 21.19 -18.18
C ALA A 413 -22.21 20.02 -18.49
N ASP A 414 -22.70 19.93 -19.74
CA ASP A 414 -23.57 18.86 -20.23
C ASP A 414 -22.84 17.71 -20.94
N MET A 415 -21.50 17.67 -20.89
CA MET A 415 -20.66 16.66 -21.58
C MET A 415 -21.09 15.23 -21.23
N ALA A 416 -21.29 14.90 -19.95
CA ALA A 416 -21.70 13.56 -19.53
C ALA A 416 -23.07 13.16 -20.13
N ARG A 417 -24.05 14.08 -20.14
CA ARG A 417 -25.37 13.86 -20.75
C ARG A 417 -25.27 13.67 -22.26
N ARG A 418 -24.39 14.43 -22.92
CA ARG A 418 -24.12 14.29 -24.35
C ARG A 418 -23.47 12.95 -24.67
N PHE A 419 -22.47 12.54 -23.87
CA PHE A 419 -21.80 11.25 -24.00
C PHE A 419 -22.80 10.10 -23.90
N VAL A 420 -23.60 10.05 -22.83
CA VAL A 420 -24.59 8.99 -22.62
C VAL A 420 -25.62 8.95 -23.74
N ARG A 421 -26.15 10.11 -24.16
CA ARG A 421 -27.11 10.19 -25.28
C ARG A 421 -26.53 9.64 -26.58
N GLN A 422 -25.26 9.91 -26.87
CA GLN A 422 -24.63 9.49 -28.13
C GLN A 422 -24.12 8.04 -28.11
N TYR A 423 -23.64 7.55 -26.96
CA TYR A 423 -22.88 6.31 -26.86
C TYR A 423 -23.35 5.33 -25.79
N GLY A 424 -24.10 5.74 -24.76
CA GLY A 424 -24.48 4.91 -23.61
C GLY A 424 -25.10 3.57 -24.00
N ARG A 425 -26.23 3.59 -24.71
CA ARG A 425 -26.90 2.36 -25.22
C ARG A 425 -25.99 1.47 -26.06
N LYS A 426 -25.06 2.06 -26.83
CA LYS A 426 -24.14 1.30 -27.69
C LYS A 426 -23.06 0.59 -26.87
N ILE A 427 -22.57 1.23 -25.82
CA ILE A 427 -21.58 0.68 -24.89
C ILE A 427 -22.24 -0.44 -24.06
N VAL A 428 -23.43 -0.20 -23.50
CA VAL A 428 -24.20 -1.20 -22.73
C VAL A 428 -24.50 -2.44 -23.59
N ALA A 429 -25.01 -2.25 -24.82
CA ALA A 429 -25.30 -3.37 -25.74
C ALA A 429 -24.06 -4.21 -26.12
N GLN A 430 -22.85 -3.67 -25.93
CA GLN A 430 -21.59 -4.36 -26.17
C GLN A 430 -20.91 -4.85 -24.90
N GLN A 431 -21.58 -4.74 -23.75
CA GLN A 431 -21.01 -5.06 -22.43
C GLN A 431 -19.70 -4.29 -22.17
N GLY A 432 -19.63 -3.07 -22.69
CA GLY A 432 -18.50 -2.16 -22.52
C GLY A 432 -18.52 -1.48 -21.16
N LEU A 433 -17.37 -0.92 -20.79
CA LEU A 433 -17.15 -0.24 -19.51
C LEU A 433 -16.83 1.23 -19.76
N VAL A 434 -17.16 2.09 -18.79
CA VAL A 434 -16.71 3.49 -18.76
C VAL A 434 -15.97 3.71 -17.46
N HIS A 435 -14.90 4.50 -17.47
CA HIS A 435 -14.28 4.96 -16.23
C HIS A 435 -13.73 6.37 -16.38
N THR A 436 -13.49 7.04 -15.26
CA THR A 436 -12.98 8.42 -15.26
C THR A 436 -12.27 8.72 -13.94
N MET A 437 -11.36 9.69 -13.96
CA MET A 437 -10.72 10.24 -12.75
C MET A 437 -11.59 11.31 -12.06
N SER A 438 -12.71 11.73 -12.66
CA SER A 438 -13.60 12.74 -12.07
C SER A 438 -14.80 12.09 -11.37
N TYR A 439 -14.88 12.27 -10.06
CA TYR A 439 -16.02 11.91 -9.23
C TYR A 439 -17.31 12.58 -9.73
N LYS A 440 -17.25 13.88 -10.08
CA LYS A 440 -18.41 14.60 -10.64
C LYS A 440 -18.92 13.92 -11.91
N THR A 441 -18.06 13.64 -12.88
CA THR A 441 -18.46 12.98 -14.13
C THR A 441 -18.98 11.57 -13.87
N LEU A 442 -18.33 10.79 -13.00
CA LEU A 442 -18.79 9.47 -12.58
C LEU A 442 -20.22 9.51 -12.03
N THR A 443 -20.49 10.42 -11.09
CA THR A 443 -21.82 10.57 -10.47
C THR A 443 -22.86 11.02 -11.50
N GLN A 444 -22.50 11.93 -12.41
CA GLN A 444 -23.39 12.36 -13.49
C GLN A 444 -23.75 11.20 -14.42
N LEU A 445 -22.78 10.38 -14.83
CA LEU A 445 -23.03 9.22 -15.70
C LEU A 445 -24.00 8.24 -15.04
N LYS A 446 -23.74 7.85 -13.79
CA LYS A 446 -24.60 6.93 -13.01
C LYS A 446 -26.00 7.50 -12.77
N THR A 447 -26.12 8.82 -12.62
CA THR A 447 -27.43 9.49 -12.46
C THR A 447 -28.24 9.48 -13.75
N ILE A 448 -27.56 9.61 -14.91
CA ILE A 448 -28.22 9.72 -16.22
C ILE A 448 -28.60 8.33 -16.76
N ASP A 449 -27.76 7.33 -16.55
CA ASP A 449 -27.97 5.96 -17.02
C ASP A 449 -27.40 4.95 -16.01
N GLN A 450 -28.28 4.24 -15.32
CA GLN A 450 -27.90 3.27 -14.27
C GLN A 450 -27.42 1.93 -14.86
N GLU A 451 -27.75 1.63 -16.11
CA GLU A 451 -27.29 0.41 -16.80
C GLU A 451 -25.82 0.54 -17.24
N LEU A 452 -25.33 1.77 -17.38
CA LEU A 452 -23.94 2.03 -17.69
C LEU A 452 -23.05 1.62 -16.51
N ILE A 453 -22.10 0.72 -16.76
CA ILE A 453 -21.10 0.30 -15.78
C ILE A 453 -19.98 1.35 -15.76
N VAL A 454 -19.87 2.09 -14.66
CA VAL A 454 -18.95 3.23 -14.51
C VAL A 454 -17.98 3.00 -13.37
N GLY A 455 -16.68 2.99 -13.68
CA GLY A 455 -15.61 2.84 -12.71
C GLY A 455 -14.90 4.14 -12.35
N TYR A 456 -14.28 4.16 -11.16
CA TYR A 456 -13.49 5.31 -10.69
C TYR A 456 -11.99 5.04 -10.81
N ILE A 457 -11.27 5.93 -11.49
CA ILE A 457 -9.82 5.85 -11.65
C ILE A 457 -9.14 6.57 -10.48
N LEU A 458 -8.33 5.85 -9.72
CA LEU A 458 -7.61 6.35 -8.55
C LEU A 458 -6.10 6.16 -8.76
N PRO A 459 -5.34 7.25 -9.03
CA PRO A 459 -3.89 7.17 -9.15
C PRO A 459 -3.20 6.85 -7.82
N VAL A 460 -3.81 7.26 -6.71
CA VAL A 460 -3.33 7.05 -5.35
C VAL A 460 -4.51 6.68 -4.47
N ASN A 461 -4.29 5.77 -3.52
CA ASN A 461 -5.29 5.39 -2.54
C ASN A 461 -5.04 6.18 -1.23
N LEU A 462 -5.75 7.29 -1.06
CA LEU A 462 -5.59 8.19 0.10
C LEU A 462 -6.84 8.28 0.99
N PHE A 463 -7.95 7.65 0.61
CA PHE A 463 -9.23 7.77 1.32
C PHE A 463 -10.09 6.52 1.16
N SER A 464 -11.05 6.38 2.06
CA SER A 464 -12.02 5.29 2.03
C SER A 464 -12.91 5.36 0.78
N ILE A 465 -13.12 4.20 0.13
CA ILE A 465 -13.98 4.09 -1.04
C ILE A 465 -15.45 3.80 -0.73
N ARG A 466 -15.82 3.58 0.54
CA ARG A 466 -17.19 3.19 0.96
C ARG A 466 -18.30 4.11 0.45
N ASN A 467 -17.98 5.39 0.24
CA ASN A 467 -18.96 6.40 -0.15
C ASN A 467 -18.82 6.83 -1.63
N LEU A 468 -18.05 6.08 -2.43
CA LEU A 468 -17.82 6.40 -3.84
C LEU A 468 -18.73 5.51 -4.71
N PRO A 469 -19.67 6.08 -5.48
CA PRO A 469 -20.71 5.33 -6.20
C PRO A 469 -20.19 4.77 -7.53
N ALA A 470 -19.14 3.94 -7.48
CA ALA A 470 -18.53 3.31 -8.64
C ALA A 470 -18.87 1.81 -8.71
N ASP A 471 -19.08 1.30 -9.92
CA ASP A 471 -19.33 -0.14 -10.13
C ASP A 471 -18.03 -0.96 -10.09
N PHE A 472 -16.88 -0.32 -10.35
CA PHE A 472 -15.55 -0.90 -10.24
C PHE A 472 -14.50 0.19 -9.99
N TYR A 473 -13.28 -0.19 -9.59
CA TYR A 473 -12.18 0.75 -9.37
C TYR A 473 -11.00 0.43 -10.28
N SER A 474 -10.30 1.47 -10.75
CA SER A 474 -9.09 1.35 -11.57
C SER A 474 -7.90 2.01 -10.88
N LEU A 475 -7.04 1.21 -10.25
CA LEU A 475 -5.90 1.69 -9.47
C LEU A 475 -4.61 1.77 -10.30
N GLN A 476 -3.81 2.80 -10.07
CA GLN A 476 -2.42 2.76 -10.49
C GLN A 476 -1.65 1.74 -9.64
N VAL A 477 -0.68 1.02 -10.23
CA VAL A 477 0.19 0.06 -9.50
C VAL A 477 0.75 0.63 -8.19
N ILE A 478 1.10 1.92 -8.16
CA ILE A 478 1.70 2.58 -7.00
C ILE A 478 0.70 2.77 -5.85
N GLY A 479 -0.60 2.91 -6.15
CA GLY A 479 -1.66 3.06 -5.15
C GLY A 479 -2.27 1.73 -4.70
N LEU A 480 -1.77 0.59 -5.19
CA LEU A 480 -2.33 -0.72 -4.91
C LEU A 480 -1.92 -1.23 -3.51
N ASN A 481 -2.90 -1.66 -2.72
CA ASN A 481 -2.68 -2.39 -1.46
C ASN A 481 -3.81 -3.41 -1.22
N GLN A 482 -3.53 -4.44 -0.41
CA GLN A 482 -4.47 -5.53 -0.17
C GLN A 482 -5.76 -5.09 0.51
N THR A 483 -5.67 -4.16 1.47
CA THR A 483 -6.83 -3.67 2.21
C THR A 483 -7.85 -2.99 1.29
N PHE A 484 -7.40 -2.23 0.30
CA PHE A 484 -8.28 -1.64 -0.71
C PHE A 484 -9.01 -2.71 -1.50
N VAL A 485 -8.28 -3.75 -1.96
CA VAL A 485 -8.86 -4.83 -2.76
C VAL A 485 -9.96 -5.54 -1.95
N GLN A 486 -9.65 -5.89 -0.70
CA GLN A 486 -10.63 -6.48 0.22
C GLN A 486 -11.83 -5.57 0.48
N GLN A 487 -11.62 -4.27 0.63
CA GLN A 487 -12.69 -3.29 0.83
C GLN A 487 -13.59 -3.19 -0.41
N ALA A 488 -13.01 -3.10 -1.61
CA ALA A 488 -13.75 -3.06 -2.86
C ALA A 488 -14.58 -4.34 -3.06
N HIS A 489 -13.96 -5.51 -2.85
CA HIS A 489 -14.65 -6.80 -2.93
C HIS A 489 -15.77 -6.95 -1.89
N SER A 490 -15.60 -6.41 -0.68
CA SER A 490 -16.66 -6.43 0.35
C SER A 490 -17.93 -5.64 -0.06
N MET A 491 -17.80 -4.74 -1.03
CA MET A 491 -18.90 -3.98 -1.64
C MET A 491 -19.35 -4.57 -2.98
N GLY A 492 -18.77 -5.70 -3.40
CA GLY A 492 -19.05 -6.33 -4.70
C GLY A 492 -18.43 -5.60 -5.90
N ALA A 493 -17.48 -4.68 -5.68
CA ALA A 493 -16.87 -3.89 -6.73
C ALA A 493 -15.54 -4.53 -7.21
N PRO A 494 -15.39 -4.87 -8.50
CA PRO A 494 -14.12 -5.36 -9.05
C PRO A 494 -13.01 -4.31 -9.03
N VAL A 495 -11.76 -4.75 -8.94
CA VAL A 495 -10.57 -3.91 -8.97
C VAL A 495 -9.72 -4.21 -10.20
N PHE A 496 -9.54 -3.20 -11.03
CA PHE A 496 -8.63 -3.18 -12.16
C PHE A 496 -7.34 -2.44 -11.79
N VAL A 497 -6.21 -2.85 -12.35
CA VAL A 497 -4.92 -2.21 -12.12
C VAL A 497 -4.23 -1.83 -13.44
N TRP A 498 -3.69 -0.62 -13.49
CA TRP A 498 -2.93 -0.07 -14.61
C TRP A 498 -1.56 0.46 -14.14
N SER A 499 -0.46 0.38 -14.89
CA SER A 499 -0.20 -0.42 -16.08
C SER A 499 1.02 -1.30 -15.82
N PRO A 500 0.87 -2.47 -15.16
CA PRO A 500 2.00 -3.36 -14.93
C PRO A 500 2.57 -3.84 -16.26
N THR A 501 3.89 -3.91 -16.35
CA THR A 501 4.58 -4.39 -17.57
C THR A 501 5.43 -5.62 -17.30
N ARG A 502 5.68 -6.00 -16.05
CA ARG A 502 6.52 -7.16 -15.66
C ARG A 502 5.65 -8.32 -15.19
N ILE A 503 6.03 -9.54 -15.56
CA ILE A 503 5.34 -10.78 -15.13
C ILE A 503 5.30 -10.87 -13.60
N SER A 504 6.41 -10.55 -12.92
CA SER A 504 6.47 -10.60 -11.46
C SER A 504 5.44 -9.69 -10.79
N GLN A 505 5.22 -8.48 -11.32
CA GLN A 505 4.18 -7.57 -10.83
C GLN A 505 2.77 -8.15 -11.05
N MET A 506 2.51 -8.74 -12.22
CA MET A 506 1.23 -9.36 -12.53
C MET A 506 0.95 -10.59 -11.64
N GLN A 507 1.98 -11.36 -11.27
CA GLN A 507 1.85 -12.47 -10.34
C GLN A 507 1.44 -12.02 -8.92
N VAL A 508 2.06 -10.95 -8.42
CA VAL A 508 1.67 -10.33 -7.13
C VAL A 508 0.22 -9.83 -7.20
N MET A 509 -0.15 -9.10 -8.25
CA MET A 509 -1.54 -8.62 -8.44
C MET A 509 -2.56 -9.76 -8.44
N ARG A 510 -2.23 -10.90 -9.07
CA ARG A 510 -3.10 -12.08 -9.02
C ARG A 510 -3.25 -12.62 -7.60
N VAL A 511 -2.15 -12.72 -6.84
CA VAL A 511 -2.18 -13.13 -5.43
C VAL A 511 -3.01 -12.16 -4.57
N MET A 512 -2.96 -10.87 -4.88
CA MET A 512 -3.77 -9.85 -4.19
C MET A 512 -5.27 -9.96 -4.50
N GLY A 513 -5.65 -10.73 -5.51
CA GLY A 513 -7.05 -10.89 -5.96
C GLY A 513 -7.49 -9.84 -6.97
N ILE A 514 -6.58 -9.23 -7.73
CA ILE A 514 -6.96 -8.26 -8.78
C ILE A 514 -7.82 -8.92 -9.86
N ASP A 515 -8.96 -8.29 -10.17
CA ASP A 515 -9.94 -8.79 -11.13
C ASP A 515 -9.55 -8.49 -12.58
N GLY A 516 -8.84 -7.38 -12.83
CA GLY A 516 -8.45 -6.99 -14.18
C GLY A 516 -7.11 -6.27 -14.28
N ILE A 517 -6.36 -6.51 -15.36
CA ILE A 517 -5.07 -5.86 -15.62
C ILE A 517 -5.14 -5.10 -16.94
N ILE A 518 -4.93 -3.78 -16.86
CA ILE A 518 -4.80 -2.85 -17.98
C ILE A 518 -3.31 -2.73 -18.30
N THR A 519 -2.87 -3.21 -19.46
CA THR A 519 -1.44 -3.31 -19.78
C THR A 519 -1.12 -3.12 -21.25
N ASP A 520 0.06 -2.57 -21.51
CA ASP A 520 0.68 -2.55 -22.85
C ASP A 520 1.31 -3.91 -23.22
N ARG A 521 1.40 -4.85 -22.28
CA ARG A 521 2.13 -6.13 -22.38
C ARG A 521 1.24 -7.34 -22.19
N LEU A 522 0.23 -7.47 -23.06
CA LEU A 522 -0.70 -8.60 -23.04
C LEU A 522 0.00 -9.96 -23.23
N ASP A 523 1.12 -10.00 -23.97
CA ASP A 523 1.96 -11.20 -24.11
C ASP A 523 2.48 -11.74 -22.77
N ARG A 524 2.85 -10.81 -21.87
CA ARG A 524 3.35 -11.14 -20.54
C ARG A 524 2.21 -11.56 -19.61
N LEU A 525 1.03 -10.97 -19.75
CA LEU A 525 -0.16 -11.38 -19.02
C LEU A 525 -0.59 -12.79 -19.43
N GLU A 526 -0.70 -13.07 -20.73
CA GLU A 526 -0.98 -14.42 -21.28
C GLU A 526 0.07 -15.44 -20.78
N LYS A 527 1.34 -15.08 -20.79
CA LYS A 527 2.42 -15.95 -20.29
C LYS A 527 2.30 -16.18 -18.78
N MET A 528 1.88 -15.16 -18.02
CA MET A 528 1.63 -15.27 -16.58
C MET A 528 0.48 -16.25 -16.32
N GLU A 529 -0.66 -16.10 -16.98
CA GLU A 529 -1.85 -16.96 -16.82
C GLU A 529 -1.60 -18.45 -17.08
N ARG A 530 -0.62 -18.79 -17.91
CA ARG A 530 -0.23 -20.18 -18.21
C ARG A 530 0.74 -20.78 -17.20
N ARG A 531 1.23 -20.01 -16.23
CA ARG A 531 2.21 -20.52 -15.27
C ARG A 531 1.55 -21.44 -14.23
N PRO A 532 2.28 -22.46 -13.76
CA PRO A 532 1.74 -23.35 -12.74
C PRO A 532 1.63 -22.67 -11.37
N PRO A 533 0.79 -23.17 -10.45
CA PRO A 533 0.53 -22.55 -9.14
C PRO A 533 1.79 -22.25 -8.31
N GLN A 534 2.80 -23.13 -8.34
CA GLN A 534 4.04 -22.92 -7.57
C GLN A 534 4.81 -21.67 -7.99
N SER A 535 4.59 -21.17 -9.21
CA SER A 535 5.25 -19.96 -9.69
C SER A 535 4.78 -18.69 -8.98
N TYR A 536 3.73 -18.76 -8.16
CA TYR A 536 3.14 -17.64 -7.42
C TYR A 536 3.49 -17.65 -5.93
N TYR A 537 4.07 -18.72 -5.40
CA TYR A 537 4.34 -18.82 -3.96
C TYR A 537 5.26 -17.72 -3.43
N TRP A 538 6.28 -17.35 -4.19
CA TRP A 538 7.14 -16.20 -3.85
C TRP A 538 6.36 -14.88 -3.80
N ALA A 539 5.31 -14.73 -4.61
CA ALA A 539 4.48 -13.53 -4.64
C ALA A 539 3.56 -13.47 -3.42
N ILE A 540 3.11 -14.62 -2.90
CA ILE A 540 2.45 -14.72 -1.57
C ILE A 540 3.43 -14.28 -0.48
N VAL A 541 4.66 -14.79 -0.50
CA VAL A 541 5.68 -14.37 0.47
C VAL A 541 5.89 -12.86 0.41
N GLN A 542 6.09 -12.31 -0.79
CA GLN A 542 6.30 -10.87 -0.97
C GLN A 542 5.12 -10.03 -0.48
N GLU A 543 3.90 -10.41 -0.85
CA GLU A 543 2.70 -9.67 -0.48
C GLU A 543 2.51 -9.66 1.02
N ILE A 544 2.66 -10.81 1.68
CA ILE A 544 2.51 -10.90 3.14
C ILE A 544 3.63 -10.14 3.84
N VAL A 545 4.89 -10.29 3.43
CA VAL A 545 6.01 -9.57 4.06
C VAL A 545 5.84 -8.06 3.95
N ARG A 546 5.34 -7.54 2.82
CA ARG A 546 5.00 -6.12 2.66
C ARG A 546 3.87 -5.63 3.57
N GLN A 547 3.04 -6.54 4.08
CA GLN A 547 2.06 -6.25 5.12
C GLN A 547 2.65 -6.32 6.53
N PHE A 548 3.97 -6.46 6.71
CA PHE A 548 4.61 -6.32 8.02
C PHE A 548 5.68 -5.22 8.03
N ILE A 549 6.20 -4.83 6.86
CA ILE A 549 7.14 -3.72 6.70
C ILE A 549 6.37 -2.40 6.68
#